data_AF-A0A6V7XBN4-F1
#
_entry.id   AF-A0A6V7XBN4-F1
#
_cell.length_a   1.000
_cell.length_b   1.000
_cell.length_c   1.000
_cell.angle_alpha   90.00
_cell.angle_beta   90.00
_cell.angle_gamma   90.00
#
_symmetry.space_group_name_H-M   'P 1'
#
loop_
_entity.id
_entity.type
_entity.pdbx_description
1 polymer ?
#
loop_
_entity_poly.entity_id
_entity_poly.type
_entity_poly.pdbx_seq_one_letter_code
_entity_poly.pdbx_strand_id
1 'polypeptide(L)'
;MELLVISILRIRIDQHKQWNDELSNAKKALKLNAKVFATPWTAPANMKDNKQDKPGSLSSNQYSNYADYLKSFVDYFKNNSAPLYAISIINEPDIEDANLSFTPDQMKNFLKNFAGRIKSGSNIKIMAPESCGFRQDISEAILVSFFYLRNYC
;
A
#
# COMPACT_ATOMS: atom_id res chain seq x y z
N MET A 1 12.69 -11.32 -31.96
CA MET A 1 12.80 -11.18 -30.49
C MET A 1 11.57 -10.42 -30.04
N GLU A 2 10.57 -11.13 -29.51
CA GLU A 2 9.37 -10.49 -28.94
C GLU A 2 9.73 -9.91 -27.58
N LEU A 3 9.82 -8.59 -27.49
CA LEU A 3 9.86 -7.89 -26.22
C LEU A 3 8.42 -7.77 -25.72
N LEU A 4 8.09 -8.45 -24.63
CA LEU A 4 6.88 -8.16 -23.86
C LEU A 4 7.00 -6.72 -23.33
N VAL A 5 6.30 -5.77 -23.97
CA VAL A 5 6.32 -4.35 -23.60
C VAL A 5 5.31 -4.09 -22.49
N ILE A 6 5.64 -4.46 -21.26
CA ILE A 6 4.85 -4.03 -20.10
C ILE A 6 5.07 -2.53 -19.87
N SER A 7 4.01 -1.81 -19.54
CA SER A 7 4.04 -0.37 -19.21
C SER A 7 3.80 -0.10 -17.72
N ILE A 8 3.44 -1.14 -16.95
CA ILE A 8 3.26 -1.10 -15.50
C ILE A 8 3.80 -2.40 -14.89
N LEU A 9 4.58 -2.28 -13.82
CA LEU A 9 5.00 -3.38 -12.95
C LEU A 9 4.36 -3.20 -11.56
N ARG A 10 3.72 -4.25 -11.06
CA ARG A 10 3.30 -4.37 -9.66
C ARG A 10 4.39 -5.14 -8.90
N ILE A 11 4.79 -4.66 -7.74
CA ILE A 11 5.77 -5.34 -6.86
C ILE A 11 5.20 -5.53 -5.46
N ARG A 12 5.75 -6.50 -4.72
CA ARG A 12 5.37 -6.73 -3.32
C ARG A 12 6.17 -5.85 -2.37
N ILE A 13 5.53 -5.42 -1.28
CA ILE A 13 6.21 -4.89 -0.10
C ILE A 13 6.39 -6.03 0.91
N ASP A 14 7.63 -6.45 1.12
CA ASP A 14 7.96 -7.55 2.05
C ASP A 14 8.02 -7.05 3.51
N GLN A 15 7.37 -7.78 4.42
CA GLN A 15 7.23 -7.43 5.84
C GLN A 15 8.52 -7.53 6.64
N HIS A 16 9.53 -8.25 6.13
CA HIS A 16 10.86 -8.37 6.72
C HIS A 16 11.90 -7.46 6.08
N LYS A 17 11.46 -6.54 5.22
CA LYS A 17 12.29 -5.59 4.48
C LYS A 17 13.27 -6.23 3.50
N GLN A 18 12.94 -7.41 2.97
CA GLN A 18 13.70 -8.05 1.89
C GLN A 18 13.35 -7.43 0.53
N TRP A 19 13.69 -6.15 0.34
CA TRP A 19 13.23 -5.34 -0.80
C TRP A 19 14.20 -5.29 -1.99
N ASN A 20 15.39 -5.89 -1.86
CA ASN A 20 16.46 -5.77 -2.86
C ASN A 20 16.05 -6.37 -4.22
N ASP A 21 15.36 -7.50 -4.22
CA ASP A 21 14.94 -8.17 -5.46
C ASP A 21 13.91 -7.32 -6.21
N GLU A 22 12.94 -6.76 -5.48
CA GLU A 22 11.93 -5.87 -6.07
C GLU A 22 12.52 -4.54 -6.53
N LEU A 23 13.54 -4.04 -5.84
CA LEU A 23 14.31 -2.88 -6.31
C LEU A 23 15.03 -3.17 -7.64
N SER A 24 15.62 -4.37 -7.77
CA SER A 24 16.27 -4.81 -9.01
C SER A 24 15.27 -4.91 -10.16
N ASN A 25 14.10 -5.49 -9.91
CA ASN A 25 13.02 -5.60 -10.89
C ASN A 25 12.47 -4.22 -11.30
N ALA A 26 12.21 -3.34 -10.33
CA ALA A 26 11.73 -2.00 -10.58
C ALA A 26 12.70 -1.18 -11.44
N LYS A 27 14.01 -1.26 -11.18
CA LYS A 27 15.03 -0.59 -12.01
C LYS A 27 15.02 -1.06 -13.46
N LYS A 28 14.76 -2.35 -13.71
CA LYS A 28 14.63 -2.88 -15.08
C LYS A 28 13.36 -2.34 -15.75
N ALA A 29 12.23 -2.34 -15.05
CA ALA A 29 10.97 -1.80 -15.57
C ALA A 29 11.07 -0.30 -15.89
N LEU A 30 11.68 0.49 -15.02
CA LEU A 30 11.86 1.94 -15.22
C LEU A 30 12.73 2.26 -16.45
N LYS A 31 13.76 1.44 -16.75
CA LYS A 31 14.57 1.57 -17.98
C LYS A 31 13.75 1.35 -19.26
N LEU A 32 12.62 0.65 -19.15
CA LEU A 32 11.67 0.42 -20.23
C LEU A 32 10.55 1.47 -20.25
N ASN A 33 10.68 2.56 -19.48
CA ASN A 33 9.66 3.60 -19.27
C ASN A 33 8.34 3.07 -18.66
N ALA A 34 8.37 1.92 -17.99
CA ALA A 34 7.21 1.41 -17.25
C ALA A 34 7.05 2.14 -15.91
N LYS A 35 5.81 2.22 -15.42
CA LYS A 35 5.50 2.67 -14.06
C LYS A 35 5.64 1.51 -13.08
N VAL A 36 6.03 1.79 -11.84
CA VAL A 36 6.09 0.78 -10.77
C VAL A 36 5.16 1.17 -9.64
N PHE A 37 4.28 0.28 -9.20
CA PHE A 37 3.53 0.46 -7.96
C PHE A 37 3.70 -0.75 -7.04
N ALA A 38 3.55 -0.50 -5.75
CA ALA A 38 3.83 -1.52 -4.73
C ALA A 38 2.64 -1.75 -3.82
N THR A 39 2.42 -3.01 -3.46
CA THR A 39 1.35 -3.43 -2.56
C THR A 39 1.90 -4.32 -1.44
N PRO A 40 1.58 -4.06 -0.16
CA PRO A 40 1.85 -4.99 0.92
C PRO A 40 0.76 -6.08 0.97
N TRP A 41 1.13 -7.30 1.36
CA TRP A 41 0.16 -8.37 1.68
C TRP A 41 -0.11 -8.48 3.18
N THR A 42 0.82 -8.02 4.01
CA THR A 42 0.70 -8.01 5.47
C THR A 42 1.50 -6.84 6.05
N ALA A 43 1.30 -6.57 7.34
CA ALA A 43 2.21 -5.78 8.14
C ALA A 43 3.30 -6.67 8.76
N PRO A 44 4.43 -6.09 9.20
CA PRO A 44 5.38 -6.77 10.09
C PRO A 44 4.66 -7.40 11.29
N ALA A 45 5.06 -8.61 11.70
CA ALA A 45 4.42 -9.36 12.77
C ALA A 45 4.20 -8.53 14.04
N ASN A 46 5.20 -7.74 14.46
CA ASN A 46 5.11 -6.90 15.67
C ASN A 46 4.05 -5.78 15.61
N MET A 47 3.49 -5.49 14.43
CA MET A 47 2.40 -4.52 14.25
C MET A 47 1.01 -5.19 14.33
N LYS A 48 0.96 -6.52 14.34
CA LYS A 48 -0.28 -7.30 14.32
C LYS A 48 -0.73 -7.65 15.73
N ASP A 49 -2.03 -7.84 15.91
CA ASP A 49 -2.67 -8.26 17.16
C ASP A 49 -2.10 -9.59 17.71
N ASN A 50 -1.83 -10.54 16.82
CA ASN A 50 -1.35 -11.88 17.13
C ASN A 50 0.18 -11.98 17.22
N LYS A 51 0.90 -10.90 16.88
CA LYS A 51 2.37 -10.82 16.82
C LYS A 51 3.03 -11.91 15.97
N GLN A 52 2.38 -12.37 14.91
CA GLN A 52 2.81 -13.51 14.10
C GLN A 52 2.73 -13.21 12.59
N ASP A 53 3.57 -13.89 11.80
CA ASP A 53 3.53 -13.87 10.33
C ASP A 53 2.44 -14.81 9.77
N LYS A 54 1.21 -14.66 10.28
CA LYS A 54 0.01 -15.40 9.85
C LYS A 54 -1.19 -14.45 9.80
N PRO A 55 -2.31 -14.79 9.12
CA PRO A 55 -3.51 -13.94 9.07
C PRO A 55 -3.89 -13.34 10.43
N GLY A 56 -4.25 -12.06 10.42
CA GLY A 56 -4.53 -11.28 11.63
C GLY A 56 -4.82 -9.81 11.31
N SER A 57 -5.05 -9.00 12.33
CA SER A 57 -5.36 -7.57 12.17
C SER A 57 -4.22 -6.68 12.65
N LEU A 58 -4.18 -5.42 12.19
CA LEU A 58 -3.33 -4.42 12.82
C LEU A 58 -3.78 -4.19 14.26
N SER A 59 -2.82 -4.15 15.18
CA SER A 59 -3.08 -3.65 16.53
C SER A 59 -3.51 -2.18 16.45
N SER A 60 -4.48 -1.78 17.27
CA SER A 60 -5.06 -0.43 17.26
C SER A 60 -4.04 0.70 17.45
N ASN A 61 -2.95 0.43 18.17
CA ASN A 61 -1.86 1.37 18.40
C ASN A 61 -0.76 1.35 17.31
N GLN A 62 -0.89 0.53 16.26
CA GLN A 62 0.15 0.34 15.23
C GLN A 62 -0.16 1.02 13.89
N TYR A 63 -1.28 1.73 13.77
CA TYR A 63 -1.68 2.39 12.52
C TYR A 63 -0.63 3.43 12.04
N SER A 64 -0.07 4.23 12.95
CA SER A 64 1.01 5.16 12.61
C SER A 64 2.27 4.42 12.17
N ASN A 65 2.66 3.36 12.90
CA ASN A 65 3.85 2.58 12.59
C ASN A 65 3.73 1.85 11.25
N TYR A 66 2.52 1.40 10.89
CA TYR A 66 2.26 0.81 9.59
C TYR A 66 2.40 1.84 8.46
N ALA A 67 1.88 3.07 8.65
CA ALA A 67 2.10 4.15 7.69
C ALA A 67 3.58 4.53 7.55
N ASP A 68 4.33 4.56 8.66
CA ASP A 68 5.77 4.81 8.66
C ASP A 68 6.55 3.67 7.98
N TYR A 69 6.09 2.41 8.12
CA TYR A 69 6.62 1.27 7.38
C TYR A 69 6.41 1.42 5.87
N LEU A 70 5.20 1.78 5.41
CA LEU A 70 4.93 2.05 3.99
C LEU A 70 5.76 3.23 3.47
N LYS A 71 5.89 4.31 4.25
CA LYS A 71 6.78 5.43 3.95
C LYS A 71 8.22 4.96 3.77
N SER A 72 8.72 4.10 4.66
CA SER A 72 10.09 3.63 4.60
C SER A 72 10.38 2.83 3.32
N PHE A 73 9.39 2.13 2.76
CA PHE A 73 9.49 1.50 1.44
C PHE A 73 9.58 2.54 0.32
N VAL A 74 8.70 3.55 0.33
CA VAL A 74 8.72 4.66 -0.64
C VAL A 74 10.08 5.37 -0.63
N ASP A 75 10.59 5.70 0.56
CA ASP A 75 11.88 6.38 0.74
C ASP A 75 13.04 5.49 0.29
N TYR A 76 13.03 4.20 0.61
CA TYR A 76 14.05 3.25 0.16
C TYR A 76 14.13 3.19 -1.37
N PHE A 77 13.01 3.10 -2.07
CA PHE A 77 12.95 3.10 -3.53
C PHE A 77 13.40 4.43 -4.14
N LYS A 78 12.92 5.56 -3.59
CA LYS A 78 13.32 6.91 -4.02
C LYS A 78 14.83 7.12 -3.87
N ASN A 79 15.39 6.78 -2.71
CA ASN A 79 16.82 6.96 -2.41
C ASN A 79 17.71 6.05 -3.27
N ASN A 80 17.16 4.97 -3.81
CA ASN A 80 17.86 4.07 -4.72
C ASN A 80 17.60 4.36 -6.22
N SER A 81 17.12 5.58 -6.55
CA SER A 81 16.83 6.00 -7.93
C SER A 81 15.78 5.14 -8.64
N ALA A 82 14.80 4.63 -7.90
CA ALA A 82 13.68 3.84 -8.44
C ALA A 82 12.33 4.34 -7.88
N PRO A 83 11.97 5.63 -8.05
CA PRO A 83 10.76 6.18 -7.44
C PRO A 83 9.49 5.46 -7.90
N LEU A 84 8.62 5.14 -6.95
CA LEU A 84 7.33 4.49 -7.22
C LEU A 84 6.32 5.48 -7.79
N TYR A 85 5.46 4.99 -8.68
CA TYR A 85 4.31 5.72 -9.19
C TYR A 85 3.17 5.81 -8.17
N ALA A 86 2.91 4.71 -7.46
CA ALA A 86 1.89 4.61 -6.43
C ALA A 86 2.28 3.54 -5.38
N ILE A 87 1.68 3.65 -4.19
CA ILE A 87 1.75 2.65 -3.13
C ILE A 87 0.34 2.32 -2.65
N SER A 88 0.04 1.04 -2.46
CA SER A 88 -1.24 0.58 -1.91
C SER A 88 -1.20 0.47 -0.39
N ILE A 89 -2.37 0.60 0.23
CA ILE A 89 -2.53 0.37 1.67
C ILE A 89 -2.40 -1.11 2.01
N ILE A 90 -3.06 -2.01 1.27
CA ILE A 90 -3.06 -3.45 1.52
C ILE A 90 -3.69 -4.20 0.34
N ASN A 91 -3.16 -5.38 0.01
CA ASN A 91 -3.77 -6.32 -0.94
C ASN A 91 -4.99 -6.98 -0.31
N GLU A 92 -6.14 -6.97 -1.00
CA GLU A 92 -7.31 -7.82 -0.72
C GLU A 92 -7.68 -7.87 0.78
N PRO A 93 -7.98 -6.71 1.40
CA PRO A 93 -8.27 -6.62 2.82
C PRO A 93 -9.56 -7.35 3.25
N ASP A 94 -10.35 -7.81 2.29
CA ASP A 94 -11.73 -8.22 2.42
C ASP A 94 -11.97 -9.70 2.07
N ILE A 95 -10.91 -10.48 1.83
CA ILE A 95 -11.00 -11.93 1.65
C ILE A 95 -11.03 -12.65 2.99
N GLU A 96 -11.64 -13.83 3.00
CA GLU A 96 -11.51 -14.77 4.11
C GLU A 96 -10.03 -15.14 4.28
N ASP A 97 -9.55 -15.19 5.53
CA ASP A 97 -8.14 -15.41 5.87
C ASP A 97 -7.15 -14.42 5.25
N ALA A 98 -7.58 -13.18 4.99
CA ALA A 98 -6.69 -12.11 4.57
C ALA A 98 -5.46 -12.02 5.48
N ASN A 99 -4.28 -11.97 4.85
CA ASN A 99 -3.01 -11.85 5.58
C ASN A 99 -2.99 -10.62 6.50
N LEU A 100 -3.70 -9.55 6.14
CA LEU A 100 -4.04 -8.44 7.00
C LEU A 100 -5.40 -7.85 6.59
N SER A 101 -6.41 -8.01 7.44
CA SER A 101 -7.78 -7.54 7.13
C SER A 101 -7.98 -6.07 7.44
N PHE A 102 -8.77 -5.37 6.62
CA PHE A 102 -9.31 -4.04 6.92
C PHE A 102 -10.82 -4.03 6.65
N THR A 103 -11.60 -3.61 7.64
CA THR A 103 -13.00 -3.24 7.42
C THR A 103 -13.10 -1.93 6.62
N PRO A 104 -14.26 -1.62 6.00
CA PRO A 104 -14.49 -0.32 5.36
C PRO A 104 -14.15 0.89 6.24
N ASP A 105 -14.55 0.86 7.52
CA ASP A 105 -14.25 1.93 8.46
C ASP A 105 -12.78 2.01 8.85
N GLN A 106 -12.11 0.87 9.02
CA GLN A 106 -10.67 0.85 9.27
C GLN A 106 -9.89 1.44 8.09
N MET A 107 -10.26 1.09 6.86
CA MET A 107 -9.62 1.61 5.65
C MET A 107 -9.84 3.13 5.52
N LYS A 108 -11.08 3.59 5.68
CA LYS A 108 -11.43 5.03 5.69
C LYS A 108 -10.64 5.80 6.75
N ASN A 109 -10.63 5.30 7.99
CA ASN A 109 -9.94 5.95 9.10
C ASN A 109 -8.42 5.92 8.93
N PHE A 110 -7.87 4.84 8.36
CA PHE A 110 -6.45 4.76 8.04
C PHE A 110 -6.06 5.85 7.04
N LEU A 111 -6.80 5.95 5.93
CA LEU A 111 -6.55 6.94 4.89
C LEU A 111 -6.68 8.37 5.43
N LYS A 112 -7.76 8.65 6.16
CA LYS A 112 -8.01 9.98 6.74
C LYS A 112 -6.89 10.46 7.66
N ASN A 113 -6.40 9.58 8.53
CA ASN A 113 -5.51 9.98 9.63
C ASN A 113 -4.02 9.72 9.34
N PHE A 114 -3.69 8.79 8.43
CA PHE A 114 -2.31 8.33 8.26
C PHE A 114 -1.78 8.37 6.82
N ALA A 115 -2.62 8.50 5.78
CA ALA A 115 -2.12 8.60 4.40
C ALA A 115 -1.19 9.81 4.17
N GLY A 116 -1.42 10.91 4.89
CA GLY A 116 -0.54 12.08 4.87
C GLY A 116 0.90 11.78 5.32
N ARG A 117 1.08 10.84 6.27
CA ARG A 117 2.41 10.40 6.71
C ARG A 117 3.17 9.71 5.59
N ILE A 118 2.51 8.79 4.86
CA ILE A 118 3.10 8.07 3.71
C ILE A 118 3.60 9.06 2.64
N LYS A 119 2.81 10.11 2.38
CA LYS A 119 3.15 11.13 1.37
C LYS A 119 4.21 12.12 1.82
N SER A 120 4.48 12.26 3.11
CA SER A 120 5.41 13.28 3.61
C SER A 120 6.79 13.17 2.95
N GLY A 121 7.24 14.25 2.30
CA GLY A 121 8.51 14.30 1.57
C GLY A 121 8.52 13.61 0.20
N SER A 122 7.37 13.18 -0.33
CA SER A 122 7.25 12.56 -1.66
C SER A 122 5.95 12.94 -2.39
N ASN A 123 5.91 12.73 -3.71
CA ASN A 123 4.71 12.90 -4.54
C ASN A 123 3.98 11.56 -4.79
N ILE A 124 4.17 10.58 -3.90
CA ILE A 124 3.61 9.24 -4.06
C ILE A 124 2.07 9.30 -4.12
N LYS A 125 1.50 8.50 -5.02
CA LYS A 125 0.04 8.30 -5.09
C LYS A 125 -0.35 7.18 -4.14
N ILE A 126 -1.49 7.33 -3.49
CA ILE A 126 -2.06 6.31 -2.61
C ILE A 126 -3.09 5.52 -3.40
N MET A 127 -2.98 4.20 -3.36
CA MET A 127 -3.93 3.25 -3.92
C MET A 127 -4.67 2.55 -2.78
N ALA A 128 -5.98 2.41 -2.93
CA ALA A 128 -6.87 1.70 -2.01
C ALA A 128 -8.21 1.43 -2.73
N PRO A 129 -9.00 0.44 -2.31
CA PRO A 129 -8.71 -0.52 -1.24
C PRO A 129 -8.16 -1.87 -1.74
N GLU A 130 -8.00 -2.06 -3.06
CA GLU A 130 -7.61 -3.36 -3.68
C GLU A 130 -8.49 -4.54 -3.21
N SER A 131 -9.81 -4.33 -3.13
CA SER A 131 -10.78 -5.40 -2.86
C SER A 131 -10.69 -6.51 -3.91
N CYS A 132 -10.67 -7.77 -3.47
CA CYS A 132 -10.54 -8.94 -4.37
C CYS A 132 -11.75 -9.08 -5.30
N GLY A 133 -12.96 -8.89 -4.76
CA GLY A 133 -14.23 -9.03 -5.47
C GLY A 133 -14.84 -7.70 -5.94
N PHE A 134 -14.07 -6.62 -5.93
CA PHE A 134 -14.55 -5.26 -6.19
C PHE A 134 -15.80 -4.89 -5.35
N ARG A 135 -15.77 -5.25 -4.06
CA ARG A 135 -16.77 -4.88 -3.08
C ARG A 135 -16.88 -3.36 -2.99
N GLN A 136 -18.06 -2.84 -3.30
CA GLN A 136 -18.26 -1.40 -3.39
C GLN A 136 -18.24 -0.73 -2.02
N ASP A 137 -18.69 -1.41 -0.96
CA ASP A 137 -18.85 -0.82 0.37
C ASP A 137 -17.52 -0.29 0.95
N ILE A 138 -16.41 -0.99 0.71
CA ILE A 138 -15.09 -0.52 1.16
C ILE A 138 -14.59 0.70 0.37
N SER A 139 -14.86 0.77 -0.94
CA SER A 139 -14.52 1.96 -1.74
C SER A 139 -15.46 3.14 -1.46
N GLU A 140 -16.74 2.89 -1.24
CA GLU A 140 -17.75 3.91 -0.93
C GLU A 140 -17.44 4.60 0.41
N ALA A 141 -17.02 3.84 1.43
CA ALA A 141 -16.57 4.39 2.71
C ALA A 141 -15.46 5.44 2.53
N ILE A 142 -14.60 5.27 1.52
CA ILE A 142 -13.55 6.23 1.18
C ILE A 142 -14.17 7.41 0.41
N LEU A 143 -14.87 7.15 -0.69
CA LEU A 143 -15.31 8.17 -1.64
C LEU A 143 -16.37 9.13 -1.05
N VAL A 144 -17.34 8.62 -0.29
CA VAL A 144 -18.38 9.45 0.34
C VAL A 144 -17.75 10.44 1.33
N SER A 145 -16.70 10.00 2.06
CA SER A 145 -15.99 10.88 2.99
C SER A 145 -15.25 12.03 2.28
N PHE A 146 -14.74 11.82 1.07
CA PHE A 146 -14.10 12.86 0.26
C PHE A 146 -15.10 13.87 -0.32
N PHE A 147 -16.31 13.42 -0.67
CA PHE A 147 -17.35 14.31 -1.21
C PHE A 147 -17.86 15.31 -0.17
N TYR A 148 -18.03 14.91 1.09
CA TYR A 148 -18.45 15.86 2.14
C TYR A 148 -17.32 16.84 2.49
N LEU A 149 -16.05 16.42 2.50
CA LEU A 149 -14.94 17.31 2.88
C LEU A 149 -14.60 18.39 1.83
N ARG A 150 -15.00 18.22 0.56
CA ARG A 150 -14.80 19.23 -0.49
C ARG A 150 -15.92 20.29 -0.58
N ASN A 151 -17.06 20.06 0.07
CA ASN A 151 -18.23 20.96 -0.02
C ASN A 151 -18.40 21.88 1.20
N TYR A 152 -17.41 21.95 2.11
CA TYR A 152 -17.43 22.80 3.31
C TYR A 152 -16.18 23.71 3.45
N CYS A 153 -15.55 24.10 2.34
CA CYS A 153 -14.60 25.22 2.29
C CYS A 153 -15.16 26.35 1.44
#